data_AF-A0A2A7HRA0-F1
#
_entry.id   AF-A0A2A7HRA0-F1
#
_cell.length_a   1.000
_cell.length_b   1.000
_cell.length_c   1.000
_cell.angle_alpha   90.00
_cell.angle_beta   90.00
_cell.angle_gamma   90.00
#
_symmetry.space_group_name_H-M   'P 1'
#
loop_
_entity.id
_entity.type
_entity.pdbx_description
1 polymer ?
#
loop_
_entity_poly.entity_id
_entity_poly.type
_entity_poly.pdbx_seq_one_letter_code
_entity_poly.pdbx_strand_id
1 'polypeptide(L)'
;MKQNEQKKILGEERRQLILQWLLAANEPLSGSELSKKTNVSRQVIVQDISLLKARNEPIIATAQGYLYLKPQAKQQTFERVIVCQHKPAEVRQELTMLVDHGVTIKDVKVEHPVYGDLTASIMVSNRFDVEQYLQKIENTNASYLSQLTDGIHLHTIEADSKEKLDAACDALDKAGFLVY
;
A
#
# COMPACT_ATOMS: atom_id res chain seq x y z
N MET A 1 52.99 5.26 -27.75
CA MET A 1 52.10 4.88 -26.64
C MET A 1 50.68 5.18 -27.07
N LYS A 2 49.83 4.15 -27.23
CA LYS A 2 48.45 4.30 -27.75
C LYS A 2 47.56 4.88 -26.65
N GLN A 3 46.94 6.02 -26.93
CA GLN A 3 45.90 6.61 -26.08
C GLN A 3 44.68 5.68 -26.12
N ASN A 4 44.22 5.24 -24.95
CA ASN A 4 42.95 4.51 -24.81
C ASN A 4 41.80 5.48 -25.11
N GLU A 5 41.25 5.43 -26.33
CA GLU A 5 39.99 6.10 -26.66
C GLU A 5 38.84 5.38 -25.97
N GLN A 6 38.50 5.82 -24.76
CA GLN A 6 37.25 5.41 -24.10
C GLN A 6 36.07 5.96 -24.90
N LYS A 7 35.43 5.08 -25.66
CA LYS A 7 34.28 5.36 -26.54
C LYS A 7 33.15 6.04 -25.76
N LYS A 8 32.71 7.21 -26.22
CA LYS A 8 31.55 7.92 -25.65
C LYS A 8 30.29 7.10 -25.88
N ILE A 9 29.51 6.85 -24.83
CA ILE A 9 28.24 6.11 -24.91
C ILE A 9 27.15 7.07 -25.44
N LEU A 10 26.36 6.60 -26.42
CA LEU A 10 25.25 7.37 -27.02
C LEU A 10 24.15 7.65 -25.99
N GLY A 11 23.35 8.71 -26.22
CA GLY A 11 22.41 9.23 -25.21
C GLY A 11 21.39 8.21 -24.69
N GLU A 12 20.72 7.45 -25.56
CA GLU A 12 19.74 6.43 -25.14
C GLU A 12 20.40 5.27 -24.41
N GLU A 13 21.48 4.71 -24.98
CA GLU A 13 22.24 3.62 -24.35
C GLU A 13 22.76 4.02 -22.97
N ARG A 14 23.25 5.26 -22.85
CA ARG A 14 23.73 5.81 -21.59
C ARG A 14 22.62 5.90 -20.55
N ARG A 15 21.43 6.37 -20.93
CA ARG A 15 20.26 6.43 -20.04
C ARG A 15 19.82 5.04 -19.58
N GLN A 16 19.86 4.05 -20.47
CA GLN A 16 19.57 2.66 -20.10
C GLN A 16 20.58 2.11 -19.09
N LEU A 17 21.88 2.35 -19.30
CA LEU A 17 22.92 1.93 -18.35
C LEU A 17 22.78 2.63 -16.99
N ILE A 18 22.52 3.94 -16.98
CA ILE A 18 22.28 4.71 -15.75
C ILE A 18 21.10 4.11 -14.99
N LEU A 19 20.00 3.83 -15.67
CA LEU A 19 18.81 3.21 -15.07
C LEU A 19 19.12 1.83 -14.48
N GLN A 20 19.83 0.97 -15.21
CA GLN A 20 20.24 -0.35 -14.73
C GLN A 20 21.11 -0.27 -13.46
N TRP A 21 22.07 0.65 -13.41
CA TRP A 21 22.91 0.82 -12.22
C TRP A 21 22.11 1.36 -11.04
N LEU A 22 21.20 2.30 -11.26
CA LEU A 22 20.35 2.83 -10.19
C LEU A 22 19.38 1.77 -9.66
N LEU A 23 18.87 0.87 -10.51
CA LEU A 23 18.03 -0.27 -10.10
C LEU A 23 18.81 -1.31 -9.29
N ALA A 24 20.06 -1.57 -9.65
CA ALA A 24 20.92 -2.54 -8.99
C ALA A 24 21.54 -2.02 -7.68
N ALA A 25 21.70 -0.70 -7.54
CA ALA A 25 22.29 -0.08 -6.36
C ALA A 25 21.34 -0.15 -5.14
N ASN A 26 21.90 -0.45 -3.98
CA ASN A 26 21.21 -0.34 -2.69
C ASN A 26 21.49 1.00 -1.98
N GLU A 27 22.42 1.80 -2.51
CA GLU A 27 22.82 3.10 -1.99
C GLU A 27 22.78 4.16 -3.11
N PRO A 28 22.68 5.46 -2.78
CA PRO A 28 22.66 6.53 -3.78
C PRO A 28 23.94 6.57 -4.63
N LEU A 29 23.79 6.64 -5.96
CA LEU A 29 24.91 6.79 -6.89
C LEU A 29 25.19 8.26 -7.17
N SER A 30 26.40 8.73 -6.89
CA SER A 30 26.74 10.14 -7.12
C SER A 30 26.81 10.48 -8.61
N GLY A 31 26.48 11.72 -8.99
CA GLY A 31 26.61 12.18 -10.38
C GLY A 31 28.05 12.09 -10.91
N SER A 32 29.05 12.21 -10.04
CA SER A 32 30.47 12.06 -10.39
C SER A 32 30.85 10.60 -10.65
N GLU A 33 30.20 9.64 -9.99
CA GLU A 33 30.40 8.21 -10.25
C GLU A 33 29.78 7.82 -11.59
N LEU A 34 28.53 8.22 -11.83
CA LEU A 34 27.85 7.98 -13.10
C LEU A 34 28.60 8.63 -14.27
N SER A 35 29.09 9.86 -14.11
CA SER A 35 29.83 10.56 -15.16
C SER A 35 31.12 9.84 -15.57
N LYS A 36 31.84 9.26 -14.59
CA LYS A 36 33.04 8.45 -14.83
C LYS A 36 32.70 7.14 -15.55
N LYS A 37 31.64 6.45 -15.12
CA LYS A 37 31.21 5.19 -15.74
C LYS A 37 30.76 5.36 -17.20
N THR A 38 30.19 6.51 -17.55
CA THR A 38 29.67 6.77 -18.91
C THR A 38 30.59 7.63 -19.77
N ASN A 39 31.74 8.06 -19.25
CA ASN A 39 32.69 8.98 -19.89
C ASN A 39 32.03 10.29 -20.42
N VAL A 40 31.20 10.92 -19.59
CA VAL A 40 30.56 12.22 -19.89
C VAL A 40 30.74 13.19 -18.72
N SER A 41 30.37 14.46 -18.89
CA SER A 41 30.39 15.42 -17.79
C SER A 41 29.24 15.20 -16.81
N ARG A 42 29.38 15.67 -15.57
CA ARG A 42 28.29 15.67 -14.59
C ARG A 42 27.04 16.41 -15.10
N GLN A 43 27.22 17.46 -15.90
CA GLN A 43 26.10 18.21 -16.49
C GLN A 43 25.25 17.35 -17.44
N VAL A 44 25.89 16.45 -18.21
CA VAL A 44 25.18 15.51 -19.08
C VAL A 44 24.38 14.50 -18.25
N ILE A 45 24.94 14.01 -17.14
CA ILE A 45 24.21 13.13 -16.20
C ILE A 45 22.97 13.84 -15.63
N VAL A 46 23.09 15.10 -15.23
CA VAL A 46 21.94 15.89 -14.73
C VAL A 46 20.82 15.98 -15.77
N GLN A 47 21.18 16.17 -17.04
CA GLN A 47 20.21 16.20 -18.14
C GLN A 47 19.58 14.82 -18.38
N ASP A 48 20.38 13.76 -18.38
CA ASP A 48 19.88 12.39 -18.57
C ASP A 48 18.92 11.95 -17.46
N ILE A 49 19.24 12.26 -16.19
CA ILE A 49 18.34 11.98 -15.06
C ILE A 49 17.05 12.79 -15.18
N SER A 50 17.13 14.05 -15.59
CA SER A 50 15.93 14.88 -15.85
C SER A 50 15.03 14.26 -16.93
N LEU A 51 15.62 13.71 -17.99
CA LEU A 51 14.88 13.00 -19.04
C LEU A 51 14.27 11.69 -18.55
N LEU A 52 14.99 10.91 -17.74
CA LEU A 52 14.47 9.68 -17.14
C LEU A 52 13.28 9.99 -16.21
N LYS A 53 13.38 11.03 -15.38
CA LYS A 53 12.25 11.50 -14.55
C LYS A 53 11.05 11.93 -15.38
N ALA A 54 11.27 12.61 -16.51
CA ALA A 54 10.21 12.98 -17.45
C ALA A 54 9.54 11.77 -18.13
N ARG A 55 10.19 10.60 -18.14
CA ARG A 55 9.63 9.30 -18.55
C ARG A 55 8.93 8.55 -17.40
N ASN A 56 8.65 9.23 -16.29
CA ASN A 56 8.06 8.65 -15.06
C ASN A 56 8.93 7.60 -14.36
N GLU A 57 10.24 7.60 -14.57
CA GLU A 57 11.13 6.78 -13.75
C GLU A 57 11.23 7.39 -12.33
N PRO A 58 10.99 6.61 -11.26
CA PRO A 58 10.91 7.08 -9.87
C PRO A 58 12.32 7.34 -9.29
N ILE A 59 13.05 8.31 -9.86
CA ILE A 59 14.41 8.67 -9.45
C ILE A 59 14.40 9.93 -8.58
N ILE A 60 15.05 9.85 -7.42
CA ILE A 60 15.25 10.97 -6.49
C ILE A 60 16.71 11.43 -6.54
N ALA A 61 16.91 12.75 -6.55
CA ALA A 61 18.22 13.36 -6.30
C ALA A 61 18.33 13.74 -4.82
N THR A 62 19.38 13.26 -4.16
CA THR A 62 19.71 13.53 -2.76
C THR A 62 21.06 14.26 -2.68
N ALA A 63 21.47 14.70 -1.49
CA ALA A 63 22.80 15.28 -1.28
C ALA A 63 23.94 14.28 -1.58
N GLN A 64 23.68 12.98 -1.39
CA GLN A 64 24.66 11.89 -1.57
C GLN A 64 24.69 11.36 -3.00
N GLY A 65 23.61 11.54 -3.79
CA GLY A 65 23.53 11.04 -5.16
C GLY A 65 22.10 10.81 -5.63
N TYR A 66 21.97 10.05 -6.72
CA TYR A 66 20.70 9.64 -7.30
C TYR A 66 20.29 8.26 -6.77
N LEU A 67 19.02 8.10 -6.43
CA LEU A 67 18.44 6.86 -5.96
C LEU A 67 17.24 6.50 -6.82
N TYR A 68 17.15 5.25 -7.25
CA TYR A 68 15.92 4.71 -7.80
C TYR A 68 15.03 4.26 -6.66
N LEU A 69 13.86 4.89 -6.50
CA LEU A 69 12.84 4.34 -5.63
C LEU A 69 12.28 3.11 -6.30
N LYS A 70 12.78 1.94 -5.88
CA LYS A 70 12.06 0.69 -6.13
C LYS A 70 10.64 0.93 -5.60
N PRO A 71 9.59 0.71 -6.40
CA PRO A 71 8.27 0.54 -5.83
C PRO A 71 8.48 -0.45 -4.68
N GLN A 72 8.13 -0.08 -3.45
CA GLN A 72 8.06 -1.07 -2.38
C GLN A 72 7.31 -2.23 -3.00
N ALA A 73 7.96 -3.40 -3.10
CA ALA A 73 7.25 -4.60 -3.46
C ALA A 73 6.03 -4.57 -2.56
N LYS A 74 4.82 -4.45 -3.14
CA LYS A 74 3.59 -4.46 -2.35
C LYS A 74 3.80 -5.64 -1.41
N GLN A 75 3.95 -5.37 -0.11
CA GLN A 75 4.04 -6.46 0.84
C GLN A 75 2.84 -7.33 0.51
N GLN A 76 3.08 -8.62 0.31
CA GLN A 76 2.03 -9.50 -0.18
C GLN A 76 0.87 -9.41 0.81
N THR A 77 -0.19 -8.71 0.41
CA THR A 77 -1.39 -8.58 1.22
C THR A 77 -2.32 -9.72 0.83
N PHE A 78 -2.90 -10.34 1.85
CA PHE A 78 -3.92 -11.33 1.70
C PHE A 78 -5.25 -10.68 2.06
N GLU A 79 -6.27 -10.96 1.26
CA GLU A 79 -7.62 -10.44 1.46
C GLU A 79 -8.58 -11.61 1.68
N ARG A 80 -9.58 -11.40 2.53
CA ARG A 80 -10.68 -12.32 2.76
C ARG A 80 -11.96 -11.54 2.95
N VAL A 81 -13.04 -12.04 2.36
CA VAL A 81 -14.39 -11.56 2.67
C VAL A 81 -14.98 -12.46 3.74
N ILE A 82 -15.48 -11.85 4.80
CA ILE A 82 -16.17 -12.54 5.90
C ILE A 82 -17.61 -12.05 5.99
N VAL A 83 -18.52 -12.93 6.39
CA VAL A 83 -19.92 -12.59 6.68
C VAL A 83 -20.08 -12.56 8.19
N CYS A 84 -20.57 -11.43 8.69
CA CYS A 84 -20.75 -11.16 10.11
C CYS A 84 -22.21 -10.89 10.43
N GLN A 85 -22.63 -11.22 11.64
CA GLN A 85 -23.92 -10.81 12.19
C GLN A 85 -23.79 -10.44 13.66
N HIS A 86 -24.16 -9.22 14.01
CA HIS A 86 -24.22 -8.77 15.40
C HIS A 86 -25.11 -7.52 15.54
N LYS A 87 -25.36 -7.10 16.80
CA LYS A 87 -26.11 -5.88 17.10
C LYS A 87 -25.23 -4.64 16.98
N PRO A 88 -25.81 -3.44 16.81
CA PRO A 88 -25.04 -2.19 16.77
C PRO A 88 -24.14 -1.93 17.99
N ALA A 89 -24.56 -2.39 19.17
CA ALA A 89 -23.76 -2.25 20.41
C ALA A 89 -22.45 -3.05 20.38
N GLU A 90 -22.34 -4.04 19.50
CA GLU A 90 -21.21 -4.98 19.41
C GLU A 90 -20.18 -4.55 18.35
N VAL A 91 -20.48 -3.53 17.52
CA VAL A 91 -19.58 -3.02 16.46
C VAL A 91 -18.19 -2.70 17.00
N ARG A 92 -18.10 -2.02 18.15
CA ARG A 92 -16.81 -1.69 18.77
C ARG A 92 -16.00 -2.95 19.06
N GLN A 93 -16.64 -3.97 19.61
CA GLN A 93 -15.98 -5.21 20.00
C GLN A 93 -15.49 -5.98 18.76
N GLU A 94 -16.32 -6.07 17.73
CA GLU A 94 -15.96 -6.70 16.46
C GLU A 94 -14.75 -6.03 15.80
N LEU A 95 -14.83 -4.71 15.54
CA LEU A 95 -13.75 -3.97 14.87
C LEU A 95 -12.46 -4.03 15.68
N THR A 96 -12.55 -3.92 17.01
CA THR A 96 -11.38 -4.04 17.91
C THR A 96 -10.75 -5.41 17.83
N MET A 97 -11.56 -6.48 17.78
CA MET A 97 -11.06 -7.85 17.70
C MET A 97 -10.28 -8.10 16.41
N LEU A 98 -10.78 -7.60 15.28
CA LEU A 98 -10.10 -7.68 13.99
C LEU A 98 -8.74 -6.96 14.03
N VAL A 99 -8.72 -5.68 14.44
CA VAL A 99 -7.47 -4.90 14.44
C VAL A 99 -6.44 -5.40 15.47
N ASP A 100 -6.89 -6.02 16.56
CA ASP A 100 -6.01 -6.64 17.57
C ASP A 100 -5.23 -7.85 17.02
N HIS A 101 -5.78 -8.52 16.00
CA HIS A 101 -5.09 -9.60 15.27
C HIS A 101 -4.22 -9.06 14.12
N GLY A 102 -4.06 -7.73 14.03
CA GLY A 102 -3.26 -7.09 12.98
C GLY A 102 -3.92 -7.15 11.60
N VAL A 103 -5.26 -7.18 11.59
CA VAL A 103 -6.08 -7.17 10.38
C VAL A 103 -6.64 -5.77 10.14
N THR A 104 -6.62 -5.32 8.89
CA THR A 104 -7.25 -4.09 8.45
C THR A 104 -8.64 -4.38 7.91
N ILE A 105 -9.65 -3.66 8.39
CA ILE A 105 -11.00 -3.70 7.80
C ILE A 105 -11.07 -2.63 6.70
N LYS A 106 -11.25 -3.06 5.44
CA LYS A 106 -11.28 -2.16 4.29
C LYS A 106 -12.64 -1.49 4.12
N ASP A 107 -13.69 -2.30 4.21
CA ASP A 107 -15.04 -1.89 3.92
C ASP A 107 -16.07 -2.71 4.72
N VAL A 108 -17.30 -2.22 4.70
CA VAL A 108 -18.51 -2.94 5.08
C VAL A 108 -19.46 -2.95 3.89
N LYS A 109 -20.12 -4.08 3.66
CA LYS A 109 -21.12 -4.27 2.62
C LYS A 109 -22.40 -4.88 3.17
N VAL A 110 -23.55 -4.40 2.71
CA VAL A 110 -24.87 -4.97 2.97
C VAL A 110 -25.69 -5.08 1.70
N GLU A 111 -26.61 -6.04 1.63
CA GLU A 111 -27.56 -6.18 0.53
C GLU A 111 -28.86 -5.43 0.87
N HIS A 112 -29.19 -4.39 0.10
CA HIS A 112 -30.42 -3.63 0.28
C HIS A 112 -31.47 -4.01 -0.79
N PRO A 113 -32.73 -4.31 -0.43
CA PRO A 113 -33.74 -4.82 -1.37
C PRO A 113 -34.06 -3.88 -2.54
N VAL A 114 -33.79 -2.58 -2.39
CA VAL A 114 -34.02 -1.56 -3.45
C VAL A 114 -32.75 -1.20 -4.22
N TYR A 115 -31.59 -1.19 -3.55
CA TYR A 115 -30.36 -0.61 -4.10
C TYR A 115 -29.29 -1.66 -4.44
N GLY A 116 -29.52 -2.93 -4.08
CA GLY A 116 -28.52 -3.99 -4.18
C GLY A 116 -27.41 -3.79 -3.15
N ASP A 117 -26.18 -4.10 -3.54
CA ASP A 117 -24.99 -3.97 -2.69
C ASP A 117 -24.70 -2.51 -2.32
N LEU A 118 -24.84 -2.17 -1.04
CA LEU A 118 -24.33 -0.94 -0.47
C LEU A 118 -22.99 -1.22 0.19
N THR A 119 -21.93 -0.56 -0.28
CA THR A 119 -20.57 -0.70 0.27
C THR A 119 -20.07 0.65 0.78
N ALA A 120 -19.52 0.67 1.99
CA ALA A 120 -18.86 1.84 2.55
C ALA A 120 -17.43 1.52 2.98
N SER A 121 -16.52 2.44 2.68
CA SER A 121 -15.13 2.32 3.11
C SER A 121 -14.99 2.61 4.60
N ILE A 122 -14.26 1.73 5.30
CA ILE A 122 -13.94 1.87 6.73
C ILE A 122 -12.46 2.21 6.89
N MET A 123 -11.56 1.40 6.30
CA MET A 123 -10.10 1.57 6.34
C MET A 123 -9.53 1.78 7.75
N VAL A 124 -9.86 0.88 8.68
CA VAL A 124 -9.34 0.92 10.07
C VAL A 124 -8.38 -0.25 10.30
N SER A 125 -7.22 0.04 10.88
CA SER A 125 -6.13 -0.95 11.04
C SER A 125 -5.62 -1.10 12.48
N ASN A 126 -6.10 -0.27 13.40
CA ASN A 126 -5.69 -0.27 14.79
C ASN A 126 -6.80 0.30 15.69
N ARG A 127 -6.67 0.14 17.01
CA ARG A 127 -7.68 0.62 17.98
C ARG A 127 -7.93 2.13 17.92
N PHE A 128 -6.92 2.92 17.61
CA PHE A 128 -7.08 4.37 17.48
C PHE A 128 -7.98 4.71 16.29
N ASP A 129 -7.78 4.05 15.14
CA ASP A 129 -8.63 4.22 13.96
C ASP A 129 -10.07 3.79 14.26
N VAL A 130 -10.26 2.69 15.00
CA VAL A 130 -11.59 2.20 15.42
C VAL A 130 -12.32 3.26 16.24
N GLU A 131 -11.68 3.83 17.26
CA GLU A 131 -12.32 4.88 18.07
C GLU A 131 -12.62 6.15 17.25
N GLN A 132 -11.71 6.54 16.34
CA GLN A 132 -11.97 7.66 15.42
C GLN A 132 -13.15 7.40 14.49
N TYR A 133 -13.32 6.16 14.01
CA TYR A 133 -14.43 5.75 13.17
C TYR A 133 -15.76 5.80 13.95
N LEU A 134 -15.79 5.22 15.16
CA LEU A 134 -16.98 5.22 16.02
C LEU A 134 -17.41 6.65 16.41
N GLN A 135 -16.45 7.50 16.78
CA GLN A 135 -16.74 8.91 17.10
C GLN A 135 -17.36 9.66 15.91
N LYS A 136 -16.92 9.41 14.68
CA LYS A 136 -17.52 10.04 13.48
C LYS A 136 -18.97 9.62 13.31
N ILE A 137 -19.29 8.36 13.55
CA ILE A 137 -20.66 7.84 13.46
C ILE A 137 -21.55 8.47 14.55
N GLU A 138 -21.08 8.48 15.80
CA GLU A 138 -21.78 9.10 16.92
C GLU A 138 -22.04 10.60 16.67
N ASN A 139 -21.04 11.35 16.21
CA ASN A 139 -21.17 12.79 15.94
C ASN A 139 -22.13 13.12 14.81
N THR A 140 -22.32 12.20 13.87
CA THR A 140 -23.24 12.38 12.73
C THR A 140 -24.64 11.85 13.00
N ASN A 141 -24.86 11.18 14.15
CA ASN A 141 -26.06 10.39 14.43
C ASN A 141 -26.42 9.44 13.27
N ALA A 142 -25.41 8.95 12.55
CA ALA A 142 -25.62 8.06 11.43
C ALA A 142 -25.94 6.64 11.93
N SER A 143 -26.87 5.98 11.25
CA SER A 143 -27.12 4.55 11.46
C SER A 143 -26.02 3.71 10.81
N TYR A 144 -25.71 2.57 11.41
CA TYR A 144 -24.80 1.59 10.80
C TYR A 144 -25.47 0.93 9.59
N LEU A 145 -24.70 0.61 8.55
CA LEU A 145 -25.23 -0.08 7.38
C LEU A 145 -25.81 -1.46 7.72
N SER A 146 -25.22 -2.17 8.68
CA SER A 146 -25.70 -3.48 9.15
C SER A 146 -27.11 -3.44 9.73
N GLN A 147 -27.63 -2.26 10.11
CA GLN A 147 -29.02 -2.12 10.57
C GLN A 147 -30.05 -2.27 9.44
N LEU A 148 -29.63 -2.18 8.17
CA LEU A 148 -30.51 -2.37 7.02
C LEU A 148 -30.84 -3.85 6.77
N THR A 149 -30.11 -4.77 7.41
CA THR A 149 -30.08 -6.21 7.14
C THR A 149 -30.08 -7.03 8.44
N ASP A 150 -30.75 -6.54 9.48
CA ASP A 150 -30.87 -7.20 10.80
C ASP A 150 -29.52 -7.65 11.40
N GLY A 151 -28.48 -6.83 11.16
CA GLY A 151 -27.12 -7.06 11.64
C GLY A 151 -26.24 -7.85 10.68
N ILE A 152 -26.77 -8.44 9.60
CA ILE A 152 -26.00 -9.25 8.64
C ILE A 152 -25.23 -8.35 7.68
N HIS A 153 -23.92 -8.49 7.59
CA HIS A 153 -23.08 -7.68 6.71
C HIS A 153 -21.81 -8.43 6.33
N LEU A 154 -21.10 -7.91 5.33
CA LEU A 154 -19.81 -8.44 4.92
C LEU A 154 -18.70 -7.44 5.20
N HIS A 155 -17.54 -7.95 5.56
CA HIS A 155 -16.30 -7.18 5.63
C HIS A 155 -15.27 -7.74 4.66
N THR A 156 -14.62 -6.86 3.90
CA THR A 156 -13.34 -7.20 3.27
C THR A 156 -12.22 -6.88 4.25
N ILE A 157 -11.53 -7.92 4.71
CA ILE A 157 -10.41 -7.81 5.64
C ILE A 157 -9.09 -8.11 4.94
N GLU A 158 -8.03 -7.39 5.31
CA GLU A 158 -6.69 -7.58 4.74
C GLU A 158 -5.60 -7.71 5.82
N ALA A 159 -4.56 -8.48 5.53
CA ALA A 159 -3.39 -8.63 6.38
C ALA A 159 -2.13 -8.96 5.58
N ASP A 160 -0.97 -8.83 6.21
CA ASP A 160 0.35 -9.20 5.65
C ASP A 160 0.63 -10.73 5.65
N SER A 161 -0.28 -11.52 6.20
CA SER A 161 -0.16 -12.97 6.36
C SER A 161 -1.54 -13.63 6.45
N LYS A 162 -1.66 -14.87 5.95
CA LYS A 162 -2.92 -15.63 6.02
C LYS A 162 -3.23 -16.05 7.45
N GLU A 163 -2.20 -16.32 8.23
CA GLU A 163 -2.27 -16.75 9.62
C GLU A 163 -2.99 -15.70 10.49
N LYS A 164 -2.79 -14.40 10.22
CA LYS A 164 -3.53 -13.32 10.90
C LYS A 164 -5.01 -13.30 10.52
N LEU A 165 -5.32 -13.51 9.23
CA LEU A 165 -6.71 -13.61 8.78
C LEU A 165 -7.41 -14.82 9.42
N ASP A 166 -6.72 -15.96 9.50
CA ASP A 166 -7.23 -17.17 10.15
C ASP A 166 -7.46 -16.95 11.64
N ALA A 167 -6.48 -16.41 12.36
CA ALA A 167 -6.60 -16.11 13.78
C ALA A 167 -7.74 -15.11 14.09
N ALA A 168 -7.90 -14.09 13.24
CA ALA A 168 -8.99 -13.13 13.38
C ALA A 168 -10.36 -13.77 13.12
N CYS A 169 -10.49 -14.62 12.10
CA CYS A 169 -11.72 -15.37 11.83
C CYS A 169 -12.06 -16.31 12.99
N ASP A 170 -11.09 -17.05 13.52
CA ASP A 170 -11.27 -17.95 14.67
C ASP A 170 -11.72 -17.19 15.93
N ALA A 171 -11.21 -15.97 16.13
CA ALA A 171 -11.61 -15.13 17.26
C ALA A 171 -13.06 -14.65 17.11
N LEU A 172 -13.45 -14.21 15.91
CA LEU A 172 -14.81 -13.78 15.61
C LEU A 172 -15.82 -14.94 15.70
N ASP A 173 -15.46 -16.13 15.23
CA ASP A 173 -16.29 -17.34 15.33
C ASP A 173 -16.55 -17.70 16.80
N LYS A 174 -15.50 -17.72 17.63
CA LYS A 174 -15.63 -17.96 19.08
C LYS A 174 -16.47 -16.91 19.80
N ALA A 175 -16.47 -15.68 19.30
CA ALA A 175 -17.30 -14.60 19.82
C ALA A 175 -18.76 -14.66 19.31
N GLY A 176 -19.05 -15.53 18.35
CA GLY A 176 -20.38 -15.68 17.75
C GLY A 176 -20.72 -14.61 16.72
N PHE A 177 -19.72 -13.95 16.13
CA PHE A 177 -19.94 -12.90 15.13
C PHE A 177 -19.94 -13.40 13.69
N LEU A 178 -19.28 -14.53 13.38
CA LEU A 178 -19.27 -15.09 12.03
C LEU A 178 -20.54 -15.88 11.71
N VAL A 179 -20.95 -15.78 10.44
CA VAL A 179 -22.04 -16.58 9.87
C VAL A 179 -21.53 -17.32 8.64
N TYR A 180 -21.92 -18.58 8.50
CA TYR A 180 -21.52 -19.47 7.39
C TYR A 180 -22.69 -19.77 6.44
#